data_AF-A0ABD1W432-F1
#
_entry.id   AF-A0ABD1W432-F1
#
_cell.length_a   1.000
_cell.length_b   1.000
_cell.length_c   1.000
_cell.angle_alpha   90.00
_cell.angle_beta   90.00
_cell.angle_gamma   90.00
#
_symmetry.space_group_name_H-M   'P 1'
#
loop_
_entity.id
_entity.type
_entity.pdbx_description
1 polymer ?
#
loop_
_entity_poly.entity_id
_entity_poly.type
_entity_poly.pdbx_seq_one_letter_code
_entity_poly.pdbx_strand_id
1 'polypeptide(L)'
;MMNERLQKYLYILVCMLIVIRSTEGFFVDITYVQSAVAKGAVCLDGSPPAYHFDRGSGAGINNWLVHFEGGAWCNNVTTCLARKDTSLGSSKKMVKQLAFSGILSNKPQFNPDFYNWNRIKVRYCDGSSFTGDVEAVDPATKLYFRGARVFVAVIEDLLLLSGCSAGGLTSILHCDNFKALVPMGAKVKCFADAGYFINAKDVSGAQHIENFYDDVVKTHGAAKNLPSSCTSKGKPSLCFFPQYMSQQIQTPLFITNAAYDSWQITNILVPGVADPHGTWNNCKIDLKNCSPSQLQTIQGFRTEFINALTGLGALTSRGYFINSCYVHCQTEMQETWLRSDSPVLNNKTIAKAVGDWFYDRDPFQIIDCPYPCDKTCYNRIFDPQRESISIDYAGTTKSILWNNSYKEIQNA
;
A
#
# COMPACT_ATOMS: atom_id res chain seq x y z
N MET A 1 -43.80 32.95 -6.62
CA MET A 1 -42.55 33.35 -7.28
C MET A 1 -41.52 33.64 -6.20
N MET A 2 -40.45 32.84 -6.14
CA MET A 2 -39.40 33.02 -5.14
C MET A 2 -38.56 34.26 -5.52
N ASN A 3 -38.34 35.15 -4.57
CA ASN A 3 -37.59 36.41 -4.77
C ASN A 3 -36.17 36.09 -5.27
N GLU A 4 -35.71 36.70 -6.37
CA GLU A 4 -34.37 36.49 -6.95
C GLU A 4 -33.24 36.69 -5.93
N ARG A 5 -33.43 37.59 -4.95
CA ARG A 5 -32.47 37.77 -3.85
C ARG A 5 -32.41 36.54 -2.94
N LEU A 6 -33.56 35.94 -2.60
CA LEU A 6 -33.64 34.75 -1.77
C LEU A 6 -33.02 33.54 -2.47
N GLN A 7 -33.19 33.43 -3.78
CA GLN A 7 -32.58 32.38 -4.59
C GLN A 7 -31.05 32.50 -4.64
N LYS A 8 -30.51 33.73 -4.78
CA LYS A 8 -29.06 33.98 -4.67
C LYS A 8 -28.50 33.64 -3.29
N TYR A 9 -29.21 33.99 -2.21
CA TYR A 9 -28.78 33.61 -0.86
C TYR A 9 -28.80 32.09 -0.64
N LEU A 10 -29.82 31.39 -1.15
CA LEU A 10 -29.86 29.93 -1.08
C LEU A 10 -28.71 29.29 -1.86
N TYR A 11 -28.39 29.79 -3.06
CA TYR A 11 -27.26 29.31 -3.84
C TYR A 11 -25.93 29.55 -3.13
N ILE A 12 -25.72 30.73 -2.54
CA ILE A 12 -24.51 31.04 -1.77
C ILE A 12 -24.43 30.14 -0.53
N LEU A 13 -25.55 29.91 0.17
CA LEU A 13 -25.59 29.07 1.36
C LEU A 13 -25.37 27.59 1.02
N VAL A 14 -25.92 27.09 -0.10
CA VAL A 14 -25.67 25.75 -0.61
C VAL A 14 -24.22 25.60 -1.09
N CYS A 15 -23.67 26.58 -1.81
CA CYS A 15 -22.26 26.59 -2.18
C CYS A 15 -21.34 26.66 -0.95
N MET A 16 -21.67 27.47 0.06
CA MET A 16 -20.94 27.50 1.32
C MET A 16 -21.10 26.19 2.09
N LEU A 17 -22.27 25.56 2.16
CA LEU A 17 -22.45 24.25 2.79
C LEU A 17 -21.72 23.12 2.04
N ILE A 18 -21.60 23.22 0.71
CA ILE A 18 -20.79 22.33 -0.12
C ILE A 18 -19.28 22.58 0.12
N VAL A 19 -18.87 23.82 0.34
CA VAL A 19 -17.48 24.20 0.70
C VAL A 19 -17.16 23.89 2.17
N ILE A 20 -18.16 23.90 3.07
CA ILE A 20 -18.08 23.53 4.49
C ILE A 20 -18.12 22.00 4.67
N ARG A 21 -18.28 21.22 3.58
CA ARG A 21 -17.84 19.82 3.62
C ARG A 21 -16.34 19.83 3.85
N SER A 22 -15.96 19.69 5.12
CA SER A 22 -14.58 19.57 5.58
C SER A 22 -13.83 18.68 4.61
N THR A 23 -12.82 19.23 3.94
CA THR A 23 -11.96 18.47 3.05
C THR A 23 -11.45 17.25 3.83
N GLU A 24 -11.70 16.06 3.30
CA GLU A 24 -11.31 14.78 3.91
C GLU A 24 -9.79 14.61 3.97
N GLY A 25 -9.06 15.44 3.20
CA GLY A 25 -7.62 15.56 3.27
C GLY A 25 -7.10 17.00 3.23
N PHE A 26 -5.79 17.11 3.35
CA PHE A 26 -5.00 18.35 3.32
C PHE A 26 -3.67 18.09 2.62
N PHE A 27 -3.09 19.11 1.99
CA PHE A 27 -1.84 18.96 1.25
C PHE A 27 -0.61 19.08 2.17
N VAL A 28 0.38 18.22 1.95
CA VAL A 28 1.66 18.20 2.65
C VAL A 28 2.78 18.32 1.63
N ASP A 29 3.76 19.17 1.88
CA ASP A 29 4.89 19.39 0.99
C ASP A 29 5.91 18.24 1.05
N ILE A 30 6.61 18.03 -0.06
CA ILE A 30 7.69 17.07 -0.19
C ILE A 30 8.97 17.57 0.49
N THR A 31 9.67 16.68 1.16
CA THR A 31 11.00 16.86 1.72
C THR A 31 11.97 15.90 1.05
N TYR A 32 13.09 16.43 0.56
CA TYR A 32 14.16 15.65 -0.06
C TYR A 32 15.26 15.35 0.96
N VAL A 33 15.64 14.08 1.11
CA VAL A 33 16.68 13.66 2.07
C VAL A 33 18.05 13.78 1.39
N GLN A 34 18.50 15.02 1.16
CA GLN A 34 19.76 15.29 0.45
C GLN A 34 20.98 14.65 1.13
N SER A 35 20.98 14.59 2.46
CA SER A 35 22.03 13.94 3.25
C SER A 35 22.18 12.44 2.97
N ALA A 36 21.12 11.78 2.47
CA ALA A 36 21.12 10.35 2.16
C ALA A 36 22.02 10.02 0.94
N VAL A 37 22.20 10.97 0.02
CA VAL A 37 23.03 10.78 -1.19
C VAL A 37 24.47 10.45 -0.82
N ALA A 38 25.02 11.15 0.17
CA ALA A 38 26.38 10.90 0.67
C ALA A 38 26.54 9.52 1.32
N LYS A 39 25.43 8.93 1.81
CA LYS A 39 25.36 7.56 2.35
C LYS A 39 25.11 6.51 1.25
N GLY A 40 25.02 6.92 -0.02
CA GLY A 40 24.67 6.06 -1.16
C GLY A 40 23.20 5.62 -1.19
N ALA A 41 22.34 6.24 -0.38
CA ALA A 41 20.91 6.00 -0.34
C ALA A 41 20.22 6.91 -1.36
N VAL A 42 19.90 6.35 -2.53
CA VAL A 42 19.34 7.07 -3.68
C VAL A 42 18.24 6.25 -4.37
N CYS A 43 17.35 6.93 -5.08
CA CYS A 43 16.36 6.31 -5.96
C CYS A 43 17.01 5.61 -7.18
N LEU A 44 16.21 4.89 -7.99
CA LEU A 44 16.68 4.21 -9.20
C LEU A 44 17.47 5.11 -10.17
N ASP A 45 17.14 6.41 -10.23
CA ASP A 45 17.83 7.40 -11.07
C ASP A 45 19.04 8.08 -10.41
N GLY A 46 19.35 7.76 -9.16
CA GLY A 46 20.39 8.42 -8.36
C GLY A 46 19.96 9.71 -7.66
N SER A 47 18.69 10.12 -7.76
CA SER A 47 18.16 11.25 -6.97
C SER A 47 18.02 10.90 -5.47
N PRO A 48 18.05 11.88 -4.56
CA PRO A 48 17.79 11.64 -3.15
C PRO A 48 16.39 11.04 -2.95
N PRO A 49 16.19 10.16 -1.94
CA PRO A 49 14.85 9.76 -1.54
C PRO A 49 14.08 10.95 -0.97
N ALA A 50 12.77 10.81 -0.89
CA ALA A 50 11.88 11.86 -0.44
C ALA A 50 10.70 11.32 0.37
N TYR A 51 10.14 12.19 1.21
CA TYR A 51 8.93 11.92 1.98
C TYR A 51 8.08 13.18 2.11
N HIS A 52 6.80 13.03 2.41
CA HIS A 52 5.94 14.12 2.87
C HIS A 52 5.78 14.00 4.37
N PHE A 53 5.89 15.10 5.10
CA PHE A 53 5.89 15.09 6.56
C PHE A 53 4.97 16.16 7.14
N ASP A 54 3.98 15.71 7.90
CA ASP A 54 3.12 16.54 8.72
C ASP A 54 3.46 16.34 10.21
N ARG A 55 3.79 17.44 10.89
CA ARG A 55 4.33 17.41 12.26
C ARG A 55 3.26 17.08 13.28
N GLY A 56 3.62 16.23 14.25
CA GLY A 56 2.77 15.90 15.38
C GLY A 56 2.52 17.10 16.30
N SER A 57 1.50 16.99 17.14
CA SER A 57 1.11 18.03 18.09
C SER A 57 0.58 17.45 19.41
N GLY A 58 0.62 18.25 20.47
CA GLY A 58 0.13 17.85 21.79
C GLY A 58 0.76 16.54 22.28
N ALA A 59 -0.09 15.62 22.76
CA ALA A 59 0.34 14.31 23.25
C ALA A 59 0.94 13.40 22.16
N GLY A 60 0.71 13.69 20.87
CA GLY A 60 1.19 12.90 19.76
C GLY A 60 2.57 13.31 19.22
N ILE A 61 3.20 14.36 19.77
CA ILE A 61 4.46 14.92 19.24
C ILE A 61 5.65 13.94 19.29
N ASN A 62 5.59 12.95 20.18
CA ASN A 62 6.60 11.89 20.31
C ASN A 62 6.17 10.58 19.63
N ASN A 63 5.00 10.56 18.98
CA ASN A 63 4.50 9.40 18.25
C ASN A 63 4.69 9.61 16.75
N TRP A 64 4.96 8.53 16.01
CA TRP A 64 5.27 8.59 14.59
C TRP A 64 4.53 7.51 13.84
N LEU A 65 3.81 7.89 12.78
CA LEU A 65 3.22 7.02 11.77
C LEU A 65 4.02 7.19 10.48
N VAL A 66 4.79 6.16 10.13
CA VAL A 66 5.56 6.08 8.88
C VAL A 66 4.76 5.24 7.91
N HIS A 67 4.37 5.82 6.79
CA HIS A 67 3.56 5.14 5.80
C HIS A 67 4.28 5.09 4.47
N PHE A 68 4.64 3.88 4.02
CA PHE A 68 5.36 3.66 2.77
C PHE A 68 4.38 3.62 1.58
N GLU A 69 4.69 4.40 0.55
CA GLU A 69 3.99 4.35 -0.74
C GLU A 69 4.15 2.97 -1.40
N GLY A 70 3.10 2.55 -2.11
CA GLY A 70 3.12 1.36 -2.95
C GLY A 70 3.44 1.68 -4.40
N GLY A 71 3.28 0.68 -5.27
CA GLY A 71 3.42 0.84 -6.72
C GLY A 71 4.11 -0.33 -7.40
N ALA A 72 3.79 -1.57 -7.03
CA ALA A 72 4.41 -2.77 -7.62
C ALA A 72 5.96 -2.78 -7.55
N TRP A 73 6.62 -3.46 -8.48
CA TRP A 73 8.07 -3.67 -8.52
C TRP A 73 8.56 -3.63 -9.95
N CYS A 74 9.87 -3.46 -10.12
CA CYS A 74 10.54 -3.76 -11.38
C CYS A 74 11.48 -4.95 -11.17
N ASN A 75 11.42 -5.94 -12.06
CA ASN A 75 12.07 -7.23 -11.86
C ASN A 75 13.34 -7.45 -12.70
N ASN A 76 13.65 -6.57 -13.66
CA ASN A 76 14.89 -6.64 -14.45
C ASN A 76 15.38 -5.24 -14.85
N VAL A 77 16.58 -5.16 -15.42
CA VAL A 77 17.20 -3.90 -15.86
C VAL A 77 16.28 -3.11 -16.80
N THR A 78 15.60 -3.76 -17.74
CA THR A 78 14.71 -3.11 -18.71
C THR A 78 13.49 -2.49 -18.02
N THR A 79 12.80 -3.25 -17.18
CA THR A 79 11.60 -2.75 -16.47
C THR A 79 11.97 -1.68 -15.44
N CYS A 80 13.13 -1.80 -14.79
CA CYS A 80 13.63 -0.78 -13.88
C CYS A 80 14.09 0.49 -14.59
N LEU A 81 14.66 0.37 -15.79
CA LEU A 81 15.01 1.53 -16.63
C LEU A 81 13.76 2.29 -17.07
N ALA A 82 12.70 1.60 -17.50
CA ALA A 82 11.43 2.24 -17.83
C ALA A 82 10.83 2.97 -16.62
N ARG A 83 11.00 2.41 -15.42
CA ARG A 83 10.51 2.98 -14.16
C ARG A 83 11.32 4.18 -13.68
N LYS A 84 12.63 4.23 -13.98
CA LYS A 84 13.59 5.26 -13.56
C LYS A 84 13.11 6.68 -13.83
N ASP A 85 12.44 6.91 -14.96
CA ASP A 85 11.98 8.23 -15.39
C ASP A 85 10.56 8.59 -14.92
N THR A 86 10.01 7.82 -13.97
CA THR A 86 8.69 8.05 -13.35
C THR A 86 8.81 8.52 -11.90
N SER A 87 7.70 8.91 -11.27
CA SER A 87 7.65 9.22 -9.84
C SER A 87 8.04 8.03 -8.95
N LEU A 88 8.02 6.81 -9.50
CA LEU A 88 8.35 5.57 -8.80
C LEU A 88 9.81 5.11 -9.00
N GLY A 89 10.62 5.91 -9.68
CA GLY A 89 12.05 5.69 -9.86
C GLY A 89 12.91 6.95 -9.68
N SER A 90 12.28 8.14 -9.61
CA SER A 90 12.97 9.42 -9.44
C SER A 90 12.17 10.39 -8.57
N SER A 91 12.80 10.94 -7.54
CA SER A 91 12.19 11.98 -6.70
C SER A 91 12.02 13.32 -7.42
N LYS A 92 12.71 13.51 -8.55
CA LYS A 92 12.53 14.68 -9.45
C LYS A 92 11.17 14.67 -10.13
N LYS A 93 10.52 13.51 -10.22
CA LYS A 93 9.23 13.29 -10.88
C LYS A 93 8.06 13.14 -9.89
N MET A 94 8.34 13.22 -8.59
CA MET A 94 7.31 13.15 -7.54
C MET A 94 6.53 14.46 -7.44
N VAL A 95 5.23 14.34 -7.13
CA VAL A 95 4.38 15.49 -6.82
C VAL A 95 4.95 16.28 -5.64
N LYS A 96 4.94 17.61 -5.75
CA LYS A 96 5.48 18.48 -4.70
C LYS A 96 4.58 18.56 -3.48
N GLN A 97 3.27 18.38 -3.70
CA GLN A 97 2.26 18.34 -2.66
C GLN A 97 1.47 17.05 -2.78
N LEU A 98 1.26 16.38 -1.65
CA LEU A 98 0.48 15.15 -1.55
C LEU A 98 -0.67 15.36 -0.58
N ALA A 99 -1.88 14.96 -0.97
CA ALA A 99 -3.03 15.00 -0.09
C ALA A 99 -2.93 13.87 0.95
N PHE A 100 -2.94 14.22 2.23
CA PHE A 100 -3.05 13.29 3.34
C PHE A 100 -4.51 13.14 3.74
N SER A 101 -4.99 11.90 3.76
CA SER A 101 -6.35 11.49 4.14
C SER A 101 -6.29 10.11 4.82
N GLY A 102 -7.44 9.51 5.13
CA GLY A 102 -7.46 8.19 5.79
C GLY A 102 -6.67 8.19 7.11
N ILE A 103 -5.82 7.17 7.26
CA ILE A 103 -4.87 6.99 8.36
C ILE A 103 -3.85 8.15 8.50
N LEU A 104 -3.65 8.97 7.46
CA LEU A 104 -2.77 10.15 7.47
C LEU A 104 -3.53 11.45 7.74
N SER A 105 -4.84 11.42 7.98
CA SER A 105 -5.59 12.64 8.28
C SER A 105 -5.13 13.27 9.61
N ASN A 106 -5.09 14.61 9.66
CA ASN A 106 -4.78 15.38 10.86
C ASN A 106 -6.04 15.80 11.65
N LYS A 107 -7.22 15.32 11.24
CA LYS A 107 -8.50 15.62 11.91
C LYS A 107 -8.96 14.41 12.73
N PRO A 108 -9.31 14.59 14.01
CA PRO A 108 -9.73 13.48 14.87
C PRO A 108 -10.99 12.77 14.36
N GLN A 109 -11.89 13.47 13.67
CA GLN A 109 -13.08 12.86 13.06
C GLN A 109 -12.76 11.84 11.94
N PHE A 110 -11.57 11.90 11.35
CA PHE A 110 -11.14 11.11 10.20
C PHE A 110 -10.01 10.13 10.54
N ASN A 111 -9.34 10.35 11.67
CA ASN A 111 -8.22 9.55 12.15
C ASN A 111 -8.06 9.64 13.68
N PRO A 112 -9.04 9.20 14.47
CA PRO A 112 -9.15 9.50 15.90
C PRO A 112 -7.94 9.07 16.72
N ASP A 113 -7.28 7.99 16.30
CA ASP A 113 -6.19 7.36 17.03
C ASP A 113 -4.79 7.92 16.70
N PHE A 114 -4.62 8.53 15.52
CA PHE A 114 -3.31 8.97 15.00
C PHE A 114 -3.31 10.43 14.48
N TYR A 115 -4.42 11.18 14.62
CA TYR A 115 -4.57 12.55 14.06
C TYR A 115 -3.63 13.61 14.63
N ASN A 116 -2.94 13.36 15.75
CA ASN A 116 -1.96 14.29 16.32
C ASN A 116 -0.53 13.74 16.35
N TRP A 117 -0.28 12.58 15.72
CA TRP A 117 1.05 12.00 15.57
C TRP A 117 1.86 12.73 14.51
N ASN A 118 3.18 12.56 14.53
CA ASN A 118 3.99 12.83 13.35
C ASN A 118 3.59 11.85 12.25
N ARG A 119 3.19 12.36 11.09
CA ARG A 119 2.73 11.53 9.96
C ARG A 119 3.65 11.72 8.78
N ILE A 120 4.23 10.63 8.31
CA ILE A 120 5.17 10.65 7.19
C ILE A 120 4.65 9.72 6.11
N LYS A 121 4.60 10.20 4.85
CA LYS A 121 4.48 9.35 3.67
C LYS A 121 5.84 9.25 3.00
N VAL A 122 6.49 8.09 3.14
CA VAL A 122 7.75 7.81 2.45
C VAL A 122 7.44 7.48 0.99
N ARG A 123 8.08 8.20 0.06
CA ARG A 123 7.84 8.01 -1.37
C ARG A 123 8.65 6.84 -1.90
N TYR A 124 8.02 6.02 -2.72
CA TYR A 124 8.59 4.76 -3.20
C TYR A 124 9.35 4.99 -4.50
N CYS A 125 10.66 4.73 -4.50
CA CYS A 125 11.50 5.01 -5.66
C CYS A 125 12.61 3.98 -5.94
N ASP A 126 12.60 2.84 -5.24
CA ASP A 126 13.62 1.78 -5.40
C ASP A 126 13.11 0.59 -6.22
N GLY A 127 11.80 0.33 -6.24
CA GLY A 127 11.23 -0.77 -7.05
C GLY A 127 11.37 -2.18 -6.44
N SER A 128 11.74 -2.31 -5.17
CA SER A 128 12.00 -3.59 -4.48
C SER A 128 11.42 -3.70 -3.06
N SER A 129 10.37 -2.93 -2.72
CA SER A 129 9.89 -2.82 -1.32
C SER A 129 11.02 -2.49 -0.33
N PHE A 130 11.94 -1.61 -0.75
CA PHE A 130 13.10 -1.17 0.02
C PHE A 130 14.03 -2.30 0.47
N THR A 131 14.13 -3.40 -0.27
CA THR A 131 15.00 -4.54 0.09
C THR A 131 16.30 -4.56 -0.71
N GLY A 132 16.35 -3.89 -1.87
CA GLY A 132 17.50 -3.91 -2.76
C GLY A 132 18.73 -3.22 -2.21
N ASP A 133 19.91 -3.80 -2.43
CA ASP A 133 21.20 -3.17 -2.12
C ASP A 133 22.34 -3.79 -2.94
N VAL A 134 22.61 -3.22 -4.11
CA VAL A 134 23.70 -3.61 -5.01
C VAL A 134 24.77 -2.55 -5.00
N GLU A 135 26.02 -2.87 -4.61
CA GLU A 135 27.11 -1.89 -4.53
C GLU A 135 27.45 -1.22 -5.87
N ALA A 136 27.47 -1.98 -6.95
CA ALA A 136 27.77 -1.46 -8.27
C ALA A 136 26.59 -0.67 -8.85
N VAL A 137 26.89 0.41 -9.57
CA VAL A 137 25.92 1.10 -10.42
C VAL A 137 25.94 0.41 -11.78
N ASP A 138 24.76 0.16 -12.36
CA ASP A 138 24.71 -0.42 -13.70
C ASP A 138 25.43 0.52 -14.69
N PRO A 139 26.51 0.08 -15.35
CA PRO A 139 27.38 0.98 -16.10
C PRO A 139 26.70 1.54 -17.35
N ALA A 140 25.77 0.79 -17.95
CA ALA A 140 25.09 1.13 -19.19
C ALA A 140 23.86 2.02 -18.95
N THR A 141 23.05 1.69 -17.95
CA THR A 141 21.76 2.34 -17.69
C THR A 141 21.82 3.37 -16.56
N LYS A 142 22.90 3.37 -15.77
CA LYS A 142 23.04 4.16 -14.54
C LYS A 142 21.88 3.94 -13.58
N LEU A 143 21.48 2.69 -13.40
CA LEU A 143 20.49 2.28 -12.40
C LEU A 143 21.17 2.04 -11.04
N TYR A 144 20.45 2.44 -9.99
CA TYR A 144 20.86 2.29 -8.60
C TYR A 144 19.85 1.45 -7.83
N PHE A 145 20.25 0.28 -7.35
CA PHE A 145 19.39 -0.59 -6.55
C PHE A 145 19.74 -0.43 -5.06
N ARG A 146 19.14 0.57 -4.38
CA ARG A 146 19.55 1.01 -3.02
C ARG A 146 18.41 1.07 -2.00
N GLY A 147 17.32 0.34 -2.25
CA GLY A 147 16.12 0.32 -1.41
C GLY A 147 16.42 0.20 0.09
N ALA A 148 17.28 -0.73 0.51
CA ALA A 148 17.59 -0.93 1.93
C ALA A 148 18.37 0.24 2.54
N ARG A 149 19.22 0.92 1.77
CA ARG A 149 19.90 2.13 2.24
C ARG A 149 18.93 3.29 2.38
N VAL A 150 18.00 3.41 1.43
CA VAL A 150 16.92 4.41 1.49
C VAL A 150 16.05 4.18 2.72
N PHE A 151 15.69 2.92 3.02
CA PHE A 151 14.95 2.57 4.23
C PHE A 151 15.64 3.12 5.47
N VAL A 152 16.91 2.75 5.69
CA VAL A 152 17.70 3.21 6.85
C VAL A 152 17.81 4.73 6.90
N ALA A 153 18.05 5.40 5.77
CA ALA A 153 18.23 6.84 5.73
C ALA A 153 16.96 7.65 6.05
N VAL A 154 15.77 7.06 5.89
CA VAL A 154 14.48 7.73 6.13
C VAL A 154 13.94 7.47 7.55
N ILE A 155 14.34 6.37 8.19
CA ILE A 155 13.72 5.89 9.43
C ILE A 155 14.44 6.27 10.74
N GLU A 156 15.46 7.12 10.71
CA GLU A 156 16.37 7.35 11.86
C GLU A 156 15.68 7.77 13.20
N ASP A 157 14.36 8.09 13.27
CA ASP A 157 13.67 8.48 14.51
C ASP A 157 12.15 8.09 14.64
N LEU A 158 11.68 6.97 14.07
CA LEU A 158 10.22 6.73 13.88
C LEU A 158 9.63 5.54 14.71
N LEU A 159 8.29 5.35 14.84
CA LEU A 159 7.66 4.42 15.83
C LEU A 159 6.61 3.40 15.31
N LEU A 160 5.70 3.76 14.40
CA LEU A 160 4.76 2.83 13.75
C LEU A 160 5.08 2.73 12.27
N LEU A 161 5.45 1.52 11.82
CA LEU A 161 5.75 1.23 10.42
C LEU A 161 4.49 0.76 9.71
N SER A 162 4.11 1.45 8.64
CA SER A 162 2.96 1.10 7.82
C SER A 162 3.19 1.35 6.34
N GLY A 163 2.27 0.91 5.51
CA GLY A 163 2.28 1.18 4.08
C GLY A 163 1.20 0.42 3.34
N CYS A 164 1.03 0.75 2.07
CA CYS A 164 0.13 0.01 1.19
C CYS A 164 0.87 -0.73 0.06
N SER A 165 0.39 -1.91 -0.34
CA SER A 165 0.86 -2.64 -1.53
C SER A 165 2.34 -3.01 -1.36
N ALA A 166 3.22 -2.63 -2.28
CA ALA A 166 4.67 -2.76 -2.11
C ALA A 166 5.19 -2.10 -0.81
N GLY A 167 4.58 -1.00 -0.35
CA GLY A 167 4.85 -0.36 0.95
C GLY A 167 4.26 -1.14 2.14
N GLY A 168 3.14 -1.83 1.93
CA GLY A 168 2.58 -2.77 2.91
C GLY A 168 3.50 -3.97 3.07
N LEU A 169 4.01 -4.51 1.97
CA LEU A 169 5.03 -5.56 1.98
C LEU A 169 6.33 -5.07 2.65
N THR A 170 6.76 -3.82 2.39
CA THR A 170 7.88 -3.19 3.09
C THR A 170 7.69 -3.25 4.62
N SER A 171 6.47 -2.97 5.09
CA SER A 171 6.13 -3.01 6.52
C SER A 171 6.23 -4.40 7.14
N ILE A 172 6.01 -5.45 6.34
CA ILE A 172 6.19 -6.84 6.77
C ILE A 172 7.68 -7.20 6.75
N LEU A 173 8.35 -6.98 5.62
CA LEU A 173 9.73 -7.41 5.39
C LEU A 173 10.72 -6.74 6.35
N HIS A 174 10.49 -5.48 6.71
CA HIS A 174 11.39 -4.71 7.57
C HIS A 174 10.90 -4.56 9.01
N CYS A 175 9.85 -5.28 9.42
CA CYS A 175 9.19 -5.02 10.71
C CYS A 175 10.16 -5.13 11.92
N ASP A 176 10.90 -6.24 12.01
CA ASP A 176 11.87 -6.43 13.09
C ASP A 176 13.13 -5.55 12.93
N ASN A 177 13.57 -5.30 11.69
CA ASN A 177 14.67 -4.38 11.42
C ASN A 177 14.33 -2.96 11.88
N PHE A 178 13.10 -2.52 11.64
CA PHE A 178 12.60 -1.25 12.13
C PHE A 178 12.60 -1.19 13.65
N LYS A 179 12.11 -2.24 14.32
CA LYS A 179 12.16 -2.33 15.79
C LYS A 179 13.59 -2.22 16.33
N ALA A 180 14.58 -2.75 15.61
CA ALA A 180 15.99 -2.71 16.00
C ALA A 180 16.66 -1.33 15.79
N LEU A 181 16.10 -0.48 14.91
CA LEU A 181 16.67 0.82 14.57
C LEU A 181 16.16 1.96 15.46
N VAL A 182 15.10 1.73 16.23
CA VAL A 182 14.48 2.76 17.08
C VAL A 182 14.99 2.66 18.52
N PRO A 183 14.89 3.74 19.33
CA PRO A 183 15.40 3.75 20.70
C PRO A 183 14.89 2.61 21.58
N MET A 184 15.76 2.08 22.45
CA MET A 184 15.39 1.10 23.47
C MET A 184 14.27 1.66 24.36
N GLY A 185 13.12 0.96 24.41
CA GLY A 185 11.92 1.39 25.14
C GLY A 185 10.79 1.91 24.25
N ALA A 186 11.05 2.22 22.98
CA ALA A 186 10.02 2.58 22.01
C ALA A 186 9.00 1.44 21.80
N LYS A 187 7.69 1.74 21.90
CA LYS A 187 6.63 0.81 21.50
C LYS A 187 6.50 0.83 19.99
N VAL A 188 6.94 -0.26 19.34
CA VAL A 188 6.86 -0.42 17.90
C VAL A 188 5.81 -1.47 17.57
N LYS A 189 5.00 -1.15 16.57
CA LYS A 189 4.11 -2.08 15.89
C LYS A 189 4.24 -1.85 14.39
N CYS A 190 3.92 -2.86 13.60
CA CYS A 190 3.90 -2.79 12.14
C CYS A 190 2.48 -3.03 11.63
N PHE A 191 2.11 -2.35 10.56
CA PHE A 191 0.79 -2.40 9.98
C PHE A 191 0.86 -2.45 8.46
N ALA A 192 0.45 -3.56 7.85
CA ALA A 192 0.47 -3.71 6.40
C ALA A 192 -0.94 -3.65 5.82
N ASP A 193 -1.16 -2.73 4.87
CA ASP A 193 -2.36 -2.65 4.04
C ASP A 193 -2.08 -3.23 2.66
N ALA A 194 -2.87 -4.21 2.22
CA ALA A 194 -2.72 -4.88 0.93
C ALA A 194 -1.27 -5.38 0.66
N GLY A 195 -0.54 -5.74 1.71
CA GLY A 195 0.88 -6.11 1.68
C GLY A 195 1.14 -7.60 1.73
N TYR A 196 0.12 -8.40 2.07
CA TYR A 196 0.25 -9.86 2.17
C TYR A 196 0.06 -10.52 0.79
N PHE A 197 1.12 -10.53 -0.02
CA PHE A 197 1.11 -11.19 -1.34
C PHE A 197 1.34 -12.70 -1.22
N ILE A 198 0.61 -13.49 -2.02
CA ILE A 198 0.71 -14.96 -1.95
C ILE A 198 1.45 -15.55 -3.15
N ASN A 199 2.18 -16.64 -2.90
CA ASN A 199 2.75 -17.46 -3.95
C ASN A 199 1.70 -18.46 -4.44
N ALA A 200 1.00 -18.09 -5.50
CA ALA A 200 -0.06 -18.88 -6.12
C ALA A 200 0.21 -19.05 -7.62
N LYS A 201 -0.41 -20.08 -8.22
CA LYS A 201 -0.38 -20.29 -9.67
C LYS A 201 -1.41 -19.39 -10.36
N ASP A 202 -1.09 -18.99 -11.59
CA ASP A 202 -2.07 -18.30 -12.44
C ASP A 202 -3.10 -19.28 -13.04
N VAL A 203 -4.08 -18.75 -13.77
CA VAL A 203 -5.13 -19.52 -14.45
C VAL A 203 -4.62 -20.46 -15.56
N SER A 204 -3.37 -20.31 -16.01
CA SER A 204 -2.70 -21.26 -16.90
C SER A 204 -1.97 -22.38 -16.15
N GLY A 205 -1.87 -22.27 -14.81
CA GLY A 205 -1.16 -23.21 -13.93
C GLY A 205 0.32 -22.88 -13.74
N ALA A 206 0.80 -21.75 -14.28
CA ALA A 206 2.20 -21.34 -14.18
C ALA A 206 2.49 -20.58 -12.88
N GLN A 207 3.73 -20.65 -12.40
CA GLN A 207 4.20 -19.93 -11.21
C GLN A 207 4.70 -18.52 -11.58
N HIS A 208 3.85 -17.73 -12.23
CA HIS A 208 4.24 -16.43 -12.76
C HIS A 208 4.79 -15.48 -11.67
N ILE A 209 4.08 -15.33 -10.55
CA ILE A 209 4.51 -14.44 -9.47
C ILE A 209 5.79 -14.92 -8.76
N GLU A 210 6.00 -16.24 -8.64
CA GLU A 210 7.22 -16.76 -8.03
C GLU A 210 8.45 -16.41 -8.89
N ASN A 211 8.33 -16.58 -10.20
CA ASN A 211 9.39 -16.20 -11.15
C ASN A 211 9.61 -14.68 -11.13
N PHE A 212 8.54 -13.89 -11.08
CA PHE A 212 8.64 -12.44 -11.00
C PHE A 212 9.37 -11.98 -9.72
N TYR A 213 9.05 -12.53 -8.54
CA TYR A 213 9.76 -12.21 -7.30
C TYR A 213 11.18 -12.78 -7.25
N ASP A 214 11.46 -13.90 -7.91
CA ASP A 214 12.83 -14.37 -8.11
C ASP A 214 13.66 -13.34 -8.88
N ASP A 215 13.12 -12.80 -9.96
CA ASP A 215 13.76 -11.77 -10.76
C ASP A 215 13.93 -10.46 -9.96
N VAL A 216 12.92 -10.01 -9.20
CA VAL A 216 13.05 -8.85 -8.30
C VAL A 216 14.20 -9.07 -7.31
N VAL A 217 14.22 -10.20 -6.61
CA VAL A 217 15.22 -10.46 -5.57
C VAL A 217 16.63 -10.55 -6.15
N LYS A 218 16.79 -11.15 -7.34
CA LYS A 218 18.06 -11.24 -8.05
C LYS A 218 18.53 -9.87 -8.55
N THR A 219 17.69 -9.16 -9.30
CA THR A 219 18.02 -7.86 -9.92
C THR A 219 18.41 -6.83 -8.88
N HIS A 220 17.71 -6.79 -7.75
CA HIS A 220 17.95 -5.80 -6.70
C HIS A 220 18.96 -6.25 -5.64
N GLY A 221 19.47 -7.50 -5.71
CA GLY A 221 20.35 -8.03 -4.67
C GLY A 221 19.69 -8.10 -3.28
N ALA A 222 18.38 -8.31 -3.24
CA ALA A 222 17.57 -8.16 -2.03
C ALA A 222 17.78 -9.28 -1.00
N ALA A 223 18.32 -10.43 -1.40
CA ALA A 223 18.41 -11.63 -0.56
C ALA A 223 19.10 -11.40 0.79
N LYS A 224 20.10 -10.51 0.84
CA LYS A 224 20.85 -10.18 2.07
C LYS A 224 20.06 -9.34 3.08
N ASN A 225 18.96 -8.72 2.65
CA ASN A 225 18.07 -7.90 3.47
C ASN A 225 16.76 -8.62 3.82
N LEU A 226 16.59 -9.88 3.39
CA LEU A 226 15.49 -10.75 3.81
C LEU A 226 15.90 -11.55 5.05
N PRO A 227 14.96 -12.02 5.90
CA PRO A 227 15.31 -12.73 7.12
C PRO A 227 16.13 -14.00 6.84
N SER A 228 17.30 -14.08 7.47
CA SER A 228 18.22 -15.22 7.35
C SER A 228 17.57 -16.54 7.77
N SER A 229 16.69 -16.50 8.77
CA SER A 229 15.91 -17.64 9.25
C SER A 229 14.91 -18.20 8.22
N CYS A 230 14.59 -17.43 7.18
CA CYS A 230 13.84 -17.89 6.02
C CYS A 230 14.79 -18.26 4.87
N THR A 231 15.75 -17.38 4.52
CA THR A 231 16.60 -17.61 3.33
C THR A 231 17.51 -18.83 3.49
N SER A 232 17.81 -19.27 4.72
CA SER A 232 18.57 -20.50 4.98
C SER A 232 17.80 -21.79 4.70
N LYS A 233 16.48 -21.74 4.47
CA LYS A 233 15.61 -22.92 4.30
C LYS A 233 15.36 -23.30 2.84
N GLY A 234 15.81 -22.50 1.88
CA GLY A 234 15.55 -22.75 0.47
C GLY A 234 15.90 -21.56 -0.41
N LYS A 235 15.16 -21.38 -1.50
CA LYS A 235 15.35 -20.29 -2.46
C LYS A 235 15.08 -18.94 -1.76
N PRO A 236 16.06 -18.02 -1.65
CA PRO A 236 15.88 -16.76 -0.92
C PRO A 236 14.72 -15.91 -1.41
N SER A 237 14.37 -15.98 -2.70
CA SER A 237 13.27 -15.21 -3.26
C SER A 237 11.90 -15.59 -2.72
N LEU A 238 11.73 -16.83 -2.21
CA LEU A 238 10.49 -17.22 -1.53
C LEU A 238 10.27 -16.36 -0.29
N CYS A 239 11.32 -15.93 0.39
CA CYS A 239 11.22 -15.06 1.58
C CYS A 239 10.74 -13.65 1.28
N PHE A 240 10.56 -13.29 0.01
CA PHE A 240 9.87 -12.08 -0.39
C PHE A 240 8.34 -12.20 -0.21
N PHE A 241 7.77 -13.41 -0.24
CA PHE A 241 6.38 -13.64 0.10
C PHE A 241 6.20 -13.77 1.62
N PRO A 242 5.30 -12.98 2.24
CA PRO A 242 5.03 -13.04 3.67
C PRO A 242 4.72 -14.44 4.22
N GLN A 243 4.07 -15.30 3.44
CA GLN A 243 3.68 -16.66 3.87
C GLN A 243 4.85 -17.56 4.30
N TYR A 244 6.08 -17.28 3.85
CA TYR A 244 7.25 -18.10 4.18
C TYR A 244 8.11 -17.53 5.32
N MET A 245 7.90 -16.27 5.71
CA MET A 245 8.76 -15.56 6.65
C MET A 245 8.02 -14.93 7.84
N SER A 246 6.75 -14.58 7.67
CA SER A 246 6.03 -13.74 8.64
C SER A 246 5.80 -14.40 10.00
N GLN A 247 5.81 -15.73 10.09
CA GLN A 247 5.77 -16.46 11.37
C GLN A 247 6.95 -16.10 12.28
N GLN A 248 8.10 -15.73 11.71
CA GLN A 248 9.33 -15.47 12.45
C GLN A 248 9.40 -14.06 13.01
N ILE A 249 8.56 -13.15 12.50
CA ILE A 249 8.46 -11.76 12.96
C ILE A 249 8.06 -11.73 14.44
N GLN A 250 8.85 -11.06 15.27
CA GLN A 250 8.62 -10.92 16.71
C GLN A 250 7.83 -9.66 17.05
N THR A 251 8.03 -8.59 16.27
CA THR A 251 7.34 -7.32 16.46
C THR A 251 5.85 -7.46 16.12
N PRO A 252 4.92 -6.89 16.93
CA PRO A 252 3.50 -6.99 16.65
C PRO A 252 3.14 -6.49 15.25
N LEU A 253 2.42 -7.32 14.49
CA LEU A 253 2.06 -7.08 13.10
C LEU A 253 0.56 -7.17 12.90
N PHE A 254 -0.01 -6.16 12.24
CA PHE A 254 -1.41 -6.16 11.80
C PHE A 254 -1.52 -6.17 10.29
N ILE A 255 -2.39 -7.03 9.76
CA ILE A 255 -2.64 -7.16 8.31
C ILE A 255 -4.05 -6.70 7.98
N THR A 256 -4.17 -5.64 7.20
CA THR A 256 -5.41 -5.30 6.50
C THR A 256 -5.26 -5.72 5.05
N ASN A 257 -6.06 -6.67 4.60
CA ASN A 257 -5.99 -7.16 3.22
C ASN A 257 -7.40 -7.49 2.73
N ALA A 258 -7.69 -7.21 1.46
CA ALA A 258 -8.84 -7.79 0.80
C ALA A 258 -8.56 -9.25 0.48
N ALA A 259 -9.49 -10.16 0.79
CA ALA A 259 -9.42 -11.56 0.37
C ALA A 259 -9.52 -11.70 -1.16
N TYR A 260 -10.10 -10.69 -1.82
CA TYR A 260 -10.18 -10.54 -3.27
C TYR A 260 -9.39 -9.31 -3.70
N ASP A 261 -8.13 -9.21 -3.28
CA ASP A 261 -7.28 -8.08 -3.64
C ASP A 261 -7.21 -7.89 -5.16
N SER A 262 -7.65 -6.72 -5.62
CA SER A 262 -7.82 -6.48 -7.05
C SER A 262 -6.50 -6.52 -7.82
N TRP A 263 -5.39 -6.17 -7.17
CA TRP A 263 -4.07 -6.22 -7.78
C TRP A 263 -3.59 -7.66 -7.90
N GLN A 264 -3.75 -8.47 -6.84
CA GLN A 264 -3.37 -9.88 -6.88
C GLN A 264 -4.19 -10.67 -7.90
N ILE A 265 -5.51 -10.45 -7.98
CA ILE A 265 -6.34 -11.12 -8.99
C ILE A 265 -5.87 -10.75 -10.41
N THR A 266 -5.52 -9.48 -10.63
CA THR A 266 -5.14 -8.98 -11.96
C THR A 266 -3.72 -9.35 -12.38
N ASN A 267 -2.78 -9.47 -11.43
CA ASN A 267 -1.34 -9.61 -11.73
C ASN A 267 -0.73 -10.94 -11.26
N ILE A 268 -1.43 -11.68 -10.40
CA ILE A 268 -1.00 -13.00 -9.92
C ILE A 268 -1.89 -14.10 -10.48
N LEU A 269 -3.21 -14.02 -10.24
CA LEU A 269 -4.13 -15.07 -10.68
C LEU A 269 -4.36 -15.01 -12.20
N VAL A 270 -4.58 -13.82 -12.74
CA VAL A 270 -4.95 -13.61 -14.16
C VAL A 270 -4.08 -12.52 -14.83
N PRO A 271 -2.74 -12.66 -14.81
CA PRO A 271 -1.86 -11.74 -15.52
C PRO A 271 -2.17 -11.77 -17.02
N GLY A 272 -1.83 -10.70 -17.74
CA GLY A 272 -2.14 -10.57 -19.18
C GLY A 272 -1.62 -11.75 -20.02
N VAL A 273 -0.43 -12.27 -19.67
CA VAL A 273 0.18 -13.44 -20.33
C VAL A 273 -0.62 -14.74 -20.15
N ALA A 274 -1.43 -14.85 -19.08
CA ALA A 274 -2.28 -16.01 -18.82
C ALA A 274 -3.71 -15.85 -19.38
N ASP A 275 -4.06 -14.67 -19.91
CA ASP A 275 -5.34 -14.39 -20.57
C ASP A 275 -5.15 -13.70 -21.94
N PRO A 276 -4.48 -14.37 -22.90
CA PRO A 276 -4.14 -13.76 -24.20
C PRO A 276 -5.35 -13.37 -25.05
N HIS A 277 -6.52 -13.96 -24.76
CA HIS A 277 -7.78 -13.66 -25.45
C HIS A 277 -8.67 -12.66 -24.70
N GLY A 278 -8.23 -12.15 -23.54
CA GLY A 278 -8.97 -11.15 -22.78
C GLY A 278 -10.30 -11.66 -22.20
N THR A 279 -10.42 -12.97 -21.98
CA THR A 279 -11.64 -13.62 -21.47
C THR A 279 -12.00 -13.16 -20.05
N TRP A 280 -11.03 -12.70 -19.28
CA TRP A 280 -11.20 -12.22 -17.92
C TRP A 280 -11.34 -10.70 -17.81
N ASN A 281 -11.23 -9.94 -18.90
CA ASN A 281 -11.21 -8.47 -18.85
C ASN A 281 -12.42 -7.88 -18.11
N ASN A 282 -13.63 -8.35 -18.42
CA ASN A 282 -14.85 -7.84 -17.75
C ASN A 282 -14.89 -8.23 -16.26
N CYS A 283 -14.44 -9.45 -15.93
CA CYS A 283 -14.39 -9.96 -14.57
C CYS A 283 -13.34 -9.21 -13.71
N LYS A 284 -12.18 -8.87 -14.28
CA LYS A 284 -11.16 -8.03 -13.63
C LYS A 284 -11.62 -6.58 -13.43
N ILE A 285 -12.53 -6.07 -14.26
CA ILE A 285 -13.07 -4.72 -14.08
C ILE A 285 -14.08 -4.68 -12.94
N ASP A 286 -15.00 -5.65 -12.90
CA ASP A 286 -16.02 -5.80 -11.87
C ASP A 286 -16.36 -7.29 -11.69
N LEU A 287 -16.21 -7.80 -10.46
CA LEU A 287 -16.49 -9.20 -10.14
C LEU A 287 -17.94 -9.63 -10.42
N LYS A 288 -18.88 -8.68 -10.55
CA LYS A 288 -20.27 -8.96 -10.95
C LYS A 288 -20.38 -9.45 -12.39
N ASN A 289 -19.39 -9.14 -13.23
CA ASN A 289 -19.36 -9.53 -14.64
C ASN A 289 -18.63 -10.86 -14.87
N CYS A 290 -18.16 -11.52 -13.80
CA CYS A 290 -17.55 -12.84 -13.91
C CYS A 290 -18.60 -13.88 -14.28
N SER A 291 -18.23 -14.82 -15.15
CA SER A 291 -19.00 -16.06 -15.30
C SER A 291 -18.98 -16.87 -14.00
N PRO A 292 -19.91 -17.82 -13.81
CA PRO A 292 -19.88 -18.70 -12.63
C PRO A 292 -18.55 -19.44 -12.45
N SER A 293 -17.90 -19.86 -13.55
CA SER A 293 -16.60 -20.53 -13.49
C SER A 293 -15.47 -19.58 -13.11
N GLN A 294 -15.46 -18.35 -13.65
CA GLN A 294 -14.49 -17.33 -13.27
C GLN A 294 -14.60 -16.97 -11.80
N LEU A 295 -15.83 -16.80 -11.32
CA LEU A 295 -16.08 -16.52 -9.91
C LEU A 295 -15.61 -17.69 -9.03
N GLN A 296 -15.87 -18.94 -9.43
CA GLN A 296 -15.39 -20.12 -8.70
C GLN A 296 -13.86 -20.16 -8.59
N THR A 297 -13.14 -19.82 -9.65
CA THR A 297 -11.67 -19.72 -9.62
C THR A 297 -11.19 -18.62 -8.66
N ILE A 298 -11.83 -17.46 -8.68
CA ILE A 298 -11.53 -16.35 -7.75
C ILE A 298 -11.83 -16.75 -6.29
N GLN A 299 -12.87 -17.56 -6.05
CA GLN A 299 -13.14 -18.16 -4.74
C GLN A 299 -12.05 -19.16 -4.32
N GLY A 300 -11.52 -19.92 -5.27
CA GLY A 300 -10.33 -20.77 -5.06
C GLY A 300 -9.12 -19.95 -4.61
N PHE A 301 -8.84 -18.85 -5.31
CA PHE A 301 -7.74 -17.94 -4.95
C PHE A 301 -7.90 -17.33 -3.55
N ARG A 302 -9.11 -16.95 -3.14
CA ARG A 302 -9.39 -16.54 -1.74
C ARG A 302 -9.02 -17.65 -0.75
N THR A 303 -9.32 -18.90 -1.07
CA THR A 303 -9.01 -20.04 -0.20
C THR A 303 -7.50 -20.21 -0.06
N GLU A 304 -6.75 -20.09 -1.16
CA GLU A 304 -5.29 -20.06 -1.13
C GLU A 304 -4.74 -18.89 -0.32
N PHE A 305 -5.34 -17.69 -0.43
CA PHE A 305 -4.97 -16.53 0.37
C PHE A 305 -5.13 -16.77 1.87
N ILE A 306 -6.29 -17.30 2.29
CA ILE A 306 -6.56 -17.62 3.69
C ILE A 306 -5.60 -18.70 4.20
N ASN A 307 -5.32 -19.71 3.38
CA ASN A 307 -4.35 -20.75 3.72
C ASN A 307 -2.93 -20.16 3.88
N ALA A 308 -2.51 -19.27 2.99
CA ALA A 308 -1.22 -18.58 3.09
C ALA A 308 -1.14 -17.66 4.33
N LEU A 309 -2.26 -17.06 4.74
CA LEU A 309 -2.35 -16.22 5.94
C LEU A 309 -2.11 -17.03 7.23
N THR A 310 -2.38 -18.34 7.23
CA THR A 310 -2.00 -19.22 8.36
C THR A 310 -0.48 -19.20 8.63
N GLY A 311 0.33 -18.83 7.63
CA GLY A 311 1.76 -18.57 7.77
C GLY A 311 2.11 -17.43 8.73
N LEU A 312 1.15 -16.59 9.14
CA LEU A 312 1.34 -15.70 10.29
C LEU A 312 1.49 -16.50 11.61
N GLY A 313 0.87 -17.66 11.75
CA GLY A 313 0.83 -18.38 13.02
C GLY A 313 0.01 -17.68 14.12
N ALA A 314 -0.09 -18.33 15.27
CA ALA A 314 -1.05 -17.98 16.32
C ALA A 314 -0.42 -17.18 17.48
N LEU A 315 -0.04 -15.92 17.24
CA LEU A 315 0.34 -14.99 18.32
C LEU A 315 -0.79 -14.01 18.61
N THR A 316 -1.07 -13.78 19.89
CA THR A 316 -2.07 -12.79 20.35
C THR A 316 -1.66 -11.36 20.03
N SER A 317 -0.37 -11.10 19.80
CA SER A 317 0.15 -9.80 19.37
C SER A 317 -0.15 -9.46 17.91
N ARG A 318 -0.56 -10.45 17.10
CA ARG A 318 -0.90 -10.27 15.68
C ARG A 318 -2.37 -9.88 15.54
N GLY A 319 -2.66 -9.08 14.53
CA GLY A 319 -4.04 -8.79 14.14
C GLY A 319 -4.26 -8.91 12.64
N TYR A 320 -5.49 -9.16 12.24
CA TYR A 320 -5.88 -9.11 10.84
C TYR A 320 -7.32 -8.69 10.65
N PHE A 321 -7.53 -7.82 9.66
CA PHE A 321 -8.81 -7.40 9.12
C PHE A 321 -8.85 -7.84 7.65
N ILE A 322 -9.48 -8.99 7.40
CA ILE A 322 -9.56 -9.56 6.06
C ILE A 322 -10.99 -9.48 5.56
N ASN A 323 -11.31 -8.45 4.76
CA ASN A 323 -12.65 -8.28 4.19
C ASN A 323 -12.79 -8.95 2.83
N SER A 324 -14.02 -9.07 2.37
CA SER A 324 -14.33 -9.68 1.07
C SER A 324 -14.59 -8.67 -0.05
N CYS A 325 -14.02 -7.47 0.09
CA CYS A 325 -14.12 -6.44 -0.93
C CYS A 325 -13.17 -6.72 -2.10
N TYR A 326 -13.55 -6.31 -3.30
CA TYR A 326 -12.68 -6.28 -4.46
C TYR A 326 -11.94 -4.94 -4.52
N VAL A 327 -10.85 -4.81 -3.78
CA VAL A 327 -10.14 -3.52 -3.61
C VAL A 327 -8.65 -3.75 -3.40
N HIS A 328 -7.85 -2.71 -3.58
CA HIS A 328 -6.43 -2.67 -3.27
C HIS A 328 -6.09 -1.31 -2.65
N CYS A 329 -5.39 -1.32 -1.52
CA CYS A 329 -5.21 -0.18 -0.60
C CYS A 329 -6.51 0.38 -0.02
N GLN A 330 -6.61 0.37 1.31
CA GLN A 330 -7.85 0.65 2.03
C GLN A 330 -7.70 1.69 3.14
N THR A 331 -6.48 2.10 3.46
CA THR A 331 -6.20 2.92 4.64
C THR A 331 -6.06 4.41 4.35
N GLU A 332 -5.78 4.79 3.11
CA GLU A 332 -5.53 6.17 2.73
C GLU A 332 -6.79 6.92 2.29
N MET A 333 -7.88 6.21 1.99
CA MET A 333 -9.17 6.78 1.58
C MET A 333 -10.20 6.69 2.71
N GLN A 334 -10.98 7.74 2.95
CA GLN A 334 -11.96 7.76 4.03
C GLN A 334 -13.09 6.76 3.78
N GLU A 335 -13.48 6.56 2.51
CA GLU A 335 -14.44 5.56 2.02
C GLU A 335 -14.22 4.18 2.63
N THR A 336 -12.96 3.76 2.75
CA THR A 336 -12.60 2.43 3.24
C THR A 336 -12.07 2.46 4.67
N TRP A 337 -11.54 3.60 5.13
CA TRP A 337 -10.90 3.73 6.44
C TRP A 337 -11.89 3.90 7.60
N LEU A 338 -12.71 4.95 7.57
CA LEU A 338 -13.52 5.38 8.73
C LEU A 338 -14.88 6.02 8.39
N ARG A 339 -15.17 6.37 7.14
CA ARG A 339 -16.45 7.02 6.79
C ARG A 339 -17.64 6.18 7.25
N SER A 340 -18.78 6.81 7.49
CA SER A 340 -19.98 6.17 8.09
C SER A 340 -20.50 4.95 7.32
N ASP A 341 -20.19 4.86 6.03
CA ASP A 341 -20.58 3.81 5.09
C ASP A 341 -19.40 2.88 4.73
N SER A 342 -18.24 3.04 5.38
CA SER A 342 -17.04 2.22 5.15
C SER A 342 -17.25 0.72 5.44
N PRO A 343 -16.41 -0.16 4.86
CA PRO A 343 -16.53 -1.59 5.10
C PRO A 343 -16.34 -1.92 6.57
N VAL A 344 -17.18 -2.78 7.10
CA VAL A 344 -17.14 -3.19 8.51
C VAL A 344 -17.07 -4.69 8.67
N LEU A 345 -16.20 -5.15 9.56
CA LEU A 345 -16.16 -6.53 10.02
C LEU A 345 -16.42 -6.57 11.51
N ASN A 346 -17.34 -7.45 11.92
CA ASN A 346 -17.77 -7.55 13.31
C ASN A 346 -18.11 -6.17 13.92
N ASN A 347 -18.87 -5.36 13.17
CA ASN A 347 -19.27 -3.99 13.51
C ASN A 347 -18.11 -2.99 13.75
N LYS A 348 -16.91 -3.26 13.22
CA LYS A 348 -15.77 -2.33 13.28
C LYS A 348 -15.31 -1.95 11.89
N THR A 349 -15.07 -0.65 11.69
CA THR A 349 -14.32 -0.14 10.52
C THR A 349 -12.85 -0.54 10.62
N ILE A 350 -12.11 -0.41 9.51
CA ILE A 350 -10.66 -0.64 9.50
C ILE A 350 -9.97 0.26 10.54
N ALA A 351 -10.32 1.56 10.56
CA ALA A 351 -9.76 2.51 11.52
C ALA A 351 -9.96 2.09 12.97
N LYS A 352 -11.18 1.64 13.33
CA LYS A 352 -11.48 1.21 14.70
C LYS A 352 -10.73 -0.06 15.07
N ALA A 353 -10.68 -1.04 14.18
CA ALA A 353 -9.98 -2.30 14.41
C ALA A 353 -8.47 -2.08 14.59
N VAL A 354 -7.84 -1.29 13.71
CA VAL A 354 -6.41 -0.96 13.78
C VAL A 354 -6.09 -0.15 15.04
N GLY A 355 -6.90 0.87 15.36
CA GLY A 355 -6.72 1.68 16.56
C GLY A 355 -6.84 0.85 17.84
N ASP A 356 -7.87 0.01 17.94
CA ASP A 356 -8.07 -0.86 19.10
C ASP A 356 -6.93 -1.84 19.28
N TRP A 357 -6.48 -2.49 18.21
CA TRP A 357 -5.34 -3.38 18.27
C TRP A 357 -4.05 -2.63 18.62
N PHE A 358 -3.82 -1.44 18.06
CA PHE A 358 -2.60 -0.67 18.29
C PHE A 358 -2.44 -0.28 19.77
N TYR A 359 -3.53 0.19 20.38
CA TYR A 359 -3.56 0.59 21.79
C TYR A 359 -3.89 -0.55 22.76
N ASP A 360 -3.93 -1.80 22.28
CA ASP A 360 -4.23 -3.00 23.08
C ASP A 360 -5.60 -2.91 23.78
N ARG A 361 -6.56 -2.20 23.17
CA ARG A 361 -7.94 -2.07 23.66
C ARG A 361 -8.77 -3.31 23.35
N ASP A 362 -8.56 -3.91 22.17
CA ASP A 362 -9.23 -5.13 21.75
C ASP A 362 -8.40 -5.84 20.67
N PRO A 363 -8.10 -7.15 20.78
CA PRO A 363 -7.54 -7.90 19.65
C PRO A 363 -8.52 -7.91 18.47
N PHE A 364 -7.98 -8.05 17.25
CA PHE A 364 -8.81 -8.15 16.05
C PHE A 364 -8.20 -9.14 15.06
N GLN A 365 -8.87 -10.26 14.88
CA GLN A 365 -8.43 -11.39 14.05
C GLN A 365 -9.65 -11.95 13.31
N ILE A 366 -10.17 -11.19 12.35
CA ILE A 366 -11.43 -11.50 11.66
C ILE A 366 -11.18 -11.67 10.16
N ILE A 367 -11.71 -12.76 9.62
CA ILE A 367 -11.81 -13.03 8.18
C ILE A 367 -13.29 -13.06 7.81
N ASP A 368 -13.64 -12.30 6.80
CA ASP A 368 -15.00 -12.14 6.30
C ASP A 368 -15.50 -13.36 5.51
N CYS A 369 -16.80 -13.43 5.27
CA CYS A 369 -17.45 -14.47 4.46
C CYS A 369 -17.11 -14.36 2.97
N PRO A 370 -17.28 -15.40 2.13
CA PRO A 370 -17.00 -15.29 0.69
C PRO A 370 -17.85 -14.23 -0.04
N TYR A 371 -17.26 -13.49 -0.99
CA TYR A 371 -17.96 -12.55 -1.88
C TYR A 371 -19.15 -13.23 -2.57
N PRO A 372 -20.29 -12.55 -2.77
CA PRO A 372 -20.56 -11.14 -2.50
C PRO A 372 -21.32 -10.91 -1.17
N CYS A 373 -20.97 -11.61 -0.10
CA CYS A 373 -21.74 -11.54 1.14
C CYS A 373 -21.68 -10.15 1.81
N ASP A 374 -20.51 -9.51 1.85
CA ASP A 374 -20.33 -8.21 2.50
C ASP A 374 -20.92 -7.09 1.64
N LYS A 375 -21.98 -6.48 2.16
CA LYS A 375 -22.71 -5.39 1.50
C LYS A 375 -22.15 -4.01 1.82
N THR A 376 -21.16 -3.93 2.70
CA THR A 376 -20.51 -2.68 3.13
C THR A 376 -19.28 -2.35 2.28
N CYS A 377 -18.90 -3.25 1.38
CA CYS A 377 -17.74 -3.08 0.51
C CYS A 377 -17.88 -1.96 -0.53
N TYR A 378 -16.82 -1.14 -0.61
CA TYR A 378 -16.50 -0.32 -1.78
C TYR A 378 -15.61 -1.08 -2.75
N ASN A 379 -16.23 -1.86 -3.63
CA ASN A 379 -15.50 -2.57 -4.68
C ASN A 379 -14.96 -1.56 -5.71
N ARG A 380 -13.72 -1.76 -6.17
CA ARG A 380 -13.18 -1.02 -7.31
C ARG A 380 -13.98 -1.36 -8.56
N ILE A 381 -14.37 -0.32 -9.29
CA ILE A 381 -14.89 -0.40 -10.65
C ILE A 381 -13.88 0.35 -11.51
N PHE A 382 -13.17 -0.35 -12.38
CA PHE A 382 -12.21 0.27 -13.29
C PHE A 382 -12.95 0.87 -14.50
N ASP A 383 -12.84 2.18 -14.70
CA ASP A 383 -13.41 2.89 -15.86
C ASP A 383 -12.29 3.14 -16.90
N PRO A 384 -12.32 2.46 -18.07
CA PRO A 384 -11.31 2.63 -19.11
C PRO A 384 -11.24 4.06 -19.70
N GLN A 385 -12.28 4.89 -19.53
CA GLN A 385 -12.36 6.22 -20.14
C GLN A 385 -11.72 7.33 -19.30
N ARG A 386 -11.38 7.08 -18.03
CA ARG A 386 -10.77 8.07 -17.13
C ARG A 386 -9.23 8.14 -17.20
N GLU A 387 -8.61 7.37 -18.07
CA GLU A 387 -7.14 7.21 -18.14
C GLU A 387 -6.39 8.32 -18.91
N SER A 388 -7.10 9.27 -19.52
CA SER A 388 -6.51 10.27 -20.43
C SER A 388 -6.30 11.67 -19.86
N ILE A 389 -6.69 11.96 -18.61
CA ILE A 389 -6.56 13.31 -18.07
C ILE A 389 -5.35 13.41 -17.12
N SER A 390 -4.21 13.80 -17.68
CA SER A 390 -3.19 14.53 -16.93
C SER A 390 -3.80 15.87 -16.50
N ILE A 391 -4.16 16.02 -15.22
CA ILE A 391 -4.70 17.29 -14.71
C ILE A 391 -3.54 18.12 -14.16
N ASP A 392 -3.00 18.98 -15.04
CA ASP A 392 -2.69 20.34 -14.63
C ASP A 392 -4.01 21.11 -14.45
N TYR A 393 -4.00 22.07 -13.52
CA TYR A 393 -5.03 23.06 -13.16
C TYR A 393 -6.01 22.74 -12.02
N ALA A 394 -5.70 23.37 -10.88
CA ALA A 394 -6.54 24.29 -10.12
C ALA A 394 -8.08 24.07 -10.11
N GLY A 395 -8.58 23.70 -8.94
CA GLY A 395 -9.86 24.19 -8.43
C GLY A 395 -11.11 23.59 -9.05
N THR A 396 -11.43 22.33 -8.70
CA THR A 396 -12.83 21.91 -8.49
C THR A 396 -12.86 20.58 -7.74
N THR A 397 -13.59 20.56 -6.63
CA THR A 397 -13.80 19.42 -5.73
C THR A 397 -14.69 18.37 -6.39
N LYS A 398 -14.06 17.37 -7.02
CA LYS A 398 -14.57 16.00 -7.14
C LYS A 398 -13.42 15.07 -6.75
N SER A 399 -13.71 14.07 -5.93
CA SER A 399 -12.76 13.11 -5.37
C SER A 399 -11.78 12.59 -6.45
N ILE A 400 -10.54 13.08 -6.37
CA ILE A 400 -9.45 12.63 -7.23
C ILE A 400 -8.94 11.32 -6.62
N LEU A 401 -9.49 10.21 -7.11
CA LEU A 401 -9.06 8.86 -6.76
C LEU A 401 -7.69 8.60 -7.39
N TRP A 402 -6.74 8.19 -6.56
CA TRP A 402 -5.43 7.70 -6.96
C TRP A 402 -5.57 6.46 -7.85
N ASN A 403 -5.46 6.65 -9.17
CA ASN A 403 -5.44 5.57 -10.15
C ASN A 403 -4.07 5.51 -10.84
N ASN A 404 -3.04 5.13 -10.08
CA ASN A 404 -1.73 4.77 -10.65
C ASN A 404 -1.64 3.28 -11.04
N SER A 405 -2.72 2.50 -10.88
CA SER A 405 -2.66 1.04 -11.06
C SER A 405 -2.79 0.56 -12.52
N TYR A 406 -3.21 1.38 -13.48
CA TYR A 406 -3.50 0.87 -14.84
C TYR A 406 -2.36 1.02 -15.87
N LYS A 407 -1.48 2.03 -15.75
CA LYS A 407 -0.31 2.14 -16.64
C LYS A 407 0.73 1.02 -16.44
N GLU A 408 0.67 0.30 -15.32
CA GLU A 408 1.56 -0.82 -15.03
C GLU A 408 1.00 -2.18 -15.51
N ILE A 409 -0.29 -2.28 -15.87
CA ILE A 409 -0.93 -3.54 -16.32
C ILE A 409 -0.48 -3.95 -17.73
N GLN A 410 0.02 -3.01 -18.54
CA GLN A 410 0.39 -3.28 -19.94
C GLN A 410 1.88 -3.65 -20.13
N ASN A 411 2.74 -3.47 -19.11
CA ASN A 411 4.19 -3.60 -19.26
C ASN A 411 4.86 -4.50 -18.19
N ALA A 412 4.09 -5.34 -17.49
CA ALA A 412 4.62 -6.41 -16.64
C ALA A 412 4.48 -7.77 -17.34
#